data_AF-A0A8C9Z9F0-F1
#
_entry.id   AF-A0A8C9Z9F0-F1
#
_cell.length_a   1.000
_cell.length_b   1.000
_cell.length_c   1.000
_cell.angle_alpha   90.00
_cell.angle_beta   90.00
_cell.angle_gamma   90.00
#
_symmetry.space_group_name_H-M   'P 1'
#
loop_
_entity.id
_entity.type
_entity.pdbx_description
1 polymer ?
#
loop_
_entity_poly.entity_id
_entity_poly.type
_entity_poly.pdbx_seq_one_letter_code
_entity_poly.pdbx_strand_id
1 'polypeptide(L)'
;MPNLRFQSKQTGVLFKDAMLLVAARLEGPFNIEAVIEPVDIKISEAIMTMQSNSVHVSAKVFQGCGQPTPSGIGRSARGISDVFSARFRPYTPEERPTTAAGTSLERLVIDIKEKLRESKKFWSNLPDDICAKGKLTESDEDQCWNSHTKGRYFPEVVKEGLTNQVNNPEVDVDITRPDTLIRQQIMALRVMTNKLKNAYNGNDIYFQDSSDEGSSSGSGSGCSDGCTTEFVFVGTEAPVIGADRSNERAAAAAAGKSFSRGPSLLLVLAALALPLWAMQTRWR
;
A
#
# COMPACT_ATOMS: atom_id res chain seq x y z
N MET A 1 7.07 -17.16 30.23
CA MET A 1 7.27 -16.12 29.20
C MET A 1 8.04 -16.75 28.04
N PRO A 2 7.49 -16.83 26.81
CA PRO A 2 8.23 -17.40 25.68
C PRO A 2 9.41 -16.49 25.30
N ASN A 3 10.55 -17.07 24.91
CA ASN A 3 11.80 -16.37 24.61
C ASN A 3 11.81 -15.67 23.22
N LEU A 4 12.62 -14.61 22.99
CA LEU A 4 12.66 -13.88 21.71
C LEU A 4 12.89 -14.72 20.45
N ARG A 5 13.84 -15.67 20.41
CA ARG A 5 14.07 -16.47 19.18
C ARG A 5 12.93 -17.49 18.96
N PHE A 6 12.32 -17.97 20.03
CA PHE A 6 11.09 -18.76 19.95
C PHE A 6 9.90 -17.88 19.51
N GLN A 7 9.83 -16.65 19.99
CA GLN A 7 8.82 -15.66 19.60
C GLN A 7 9.02 -15.23 18.15
N SER A 8 10.23 -15.08 17.63
CA SER A 8 10.47 -14.73 16.23
C SER A 8 10.04 -15.88 15.30
N LYS A 9 10.38 -17.13 15.65
CA LYS A 9 9.88 -18.31 14.93
C LYS A 9 8.35 -18.38 14.96
N GLN A 10 7.75 -18.31 16.16
CA GLN A 10 6.29 -18.40 16.31
C GLN A 10 5.58 -17.25 15.59
N THR A 11 6.08 -16.02 15.71
CA THR A 11 5.50 -14.86 15.04
C THR A 11 5.68 -14.94 13.53
N GLY A 12 6.83 -15.44 13.05
CA GLY A 12 7.08 -15.69 11.63
C GLY A 12 6.13 -16.74 11.05
N VAL A 13 5.86 -17.82 11.78
CA VAL A 13 4.85 -18.83 11.39
C VAL A 13 3.46 -18.20 11.30
N LEU A 14 3.05 -17.44 12.32
CA LEU A 14 1.75 -16.75 12.31
C LEU A 14 1.61 -15.75 11.16
N PHE A 15 2.66 -14.99 10.86
CA PHE A 15 2.71 -14.05 9.74
C PHE A 15 2.52 -14.77 8.41
N LYS A 16 3.28 -15.84 8.19
CA LYS A 16 3.16 -16.70 7.01
C LYS A 16 1.75 -17.28 6.87
N ASP A 17 1.19 -17.84 7.94
CA ASP A 17 -0.14 -18.43 7.91
C ASP A 17 -1.21 -17.37 7.57
N ALA A 18 -1.07 -16.15 8.11
CA ALA A 18 -1.94 -15.03 7.74
C ALA A 18 -1.80 -14.63 6.27
N MET A 19 -0.57 -14.58 5.71
CA MET A 19 -0.38 -14.34 4.28
C MET A 19 -0.99 -15.43 3.41
N LEU A 20 -0.87 -16.70 3.80
CA LEU A 20 -1.48 -17.82 3.07
C LEU A 20 -3.01 -17.74 3.05
N LEU A 21 -3.62 -17.30 4.16
CA LEU A 21 -5.07 -17.07 4.22
C LEU A 21 -5.51 -15.94 3.27
N VAL A 22 -4.78 -14.82 3.25
CA VAL A 22 -5.04 -13.71 2.32
C VAL A 22 -4.85 -14.15 0.87
N ALA A 23 -3.77 -14.89 0.57
CA ALA A 23 -3.50 -15.44 -0.75
C ALA A 23 -4.63 -16.36 -1.24
N ALA A 24 -5.15 -17.24 -0.37
CA ALA A 24 -6.30 -18.09 -0.70
C ALA A 24 -7.57 -17.27 -0.98
N ARG A 25 -7.75 -16.11 -0.33
CA ARG A 25 -8.87 -15.21 -0.58
C ARG A 25 -8.74 -14.50 -1.94
N LEU A 26 -7.52 -14.14 -2.35
CA LEU A 26 -7.22 -13.53 -3.64
C LEU A 26 -7.35 -14.49 -4.83
N GLU A 27 -7.19 -15.79 -4.62
CA GLU A 27 -7.46 -16.84 -5.62
C GLU A 27 -8.98 -17.09 -5.80
N GLY A 28 -9.77 -16.76 -4.78
CA GLY A 28 -11.21 -16.96 -4.76
C GLY A 28 -12.02 -15.82 -5.40
N PRO A 29 -13.32 -15.72 -5.08
CA PRO A 29 -14.22 -14.70 -5.66
C PRO A 29 -13.89 -13.25 -5.24
N PHE A 30 -12.94 -13.07 -4.33
CA PHE A 30 -12.42 -11.76 -3.93
C PHE A 30 -11.15 -11.39 -4.71
N ASN A 31 -10.86 -12.08 -5.82
CA ASN A 31 -9.85 -11.64 -6.77
C ASN A 31 -10.22 -10.24 -7.27
N ILE A 32 -9.29 -9.29 -7.16
CA ILE A 32 -9.47 -7.92 -7.62
C ILE A 32 -9.77 -7.84 -9.12
N GLU A 33 -9.20 -8.74 -9.92
CA GLU A 33 -9.46 -8.84 -11.37
C GLU A 33 -10.94 -9.17 -11.61
N ALA A 34 -11.56 -10.01 -10.78
CA ALA A 34 -12.98 -10.35 -10.93
C ALA A 34 -13.94 -9.17 -10.65
N VAL A 35 -13.49 -8.16 -9.89
CA VAL A 35 -14.26 -6.95 -9.60
C VAL A 35 -13.97 -5.84 -10.59
N ILE A 36 -12.71 -5.71 -11.03
CA ILE A 36 -12.29 -4.67 -11.97
C ILE A 36 -12.70 -5.02 -13.40
N GLU A 37 -12.59 -6.28 -13.82
CA GLU A 37 -12.89 -6.73 -15.19
C GLU A 37 -14.31 -6.36 -15.67
N PRO A 38 -15.39 -6.49 -14.86
CA PRO A 38 -16.75 -6.14 -15.29
C PRO A 38 -17.22 -4.74 -14.87
N VAL A 39 -16.33 -3.82 -14.49
CA VAL A 39 -16.73 -2.52 -13.93
C VAL A 39 -17.53 -1.67 -14.92
N ASP A 40 -17.20 -1.73 -16.20
CA ASP A 40 -17.87 -1.05 -17.31
C ASP A 40 -19.30 -1.57 -17.52
N ILE A 41 -19.48 -2.90 -17.43
CA ILE A 41 -20.79 -3.56 -17.49
C ILE A 41 -21.64 -3.12 -16.31
N LYS A 42 -21.07 -3.09 -15.10
CA LYS A 42 -21.78 -2.66 -13.88
C LYS A 42 -22.19 -1.19 -13.93
N ILE A 43 -21.35 -0.32 -14.48
CA ILE A 43 -21.71 1.10 -14.72
C ILE A 43 -22.85 1.18 -15.73
N SER A 44 -22.80 0.40 -16.81
CA SER A 44 -23.85 0.36 -17.83
C SER A 44 -25.18 -0.15 -17.27
N GLU A 45 -25.15 -1.19 -16.44
CA GLU A 45 -26.31 -1.73 -15.71
C GLU A 45 -26.93 -0.67 -14.78
N ALA A 46 -26.10 0.06 -14.04
CA ALA A 46 -26.55 1.14 -13.16
C ALA A 46 -27.20 2.28 -13.95
N ILE A 47 -26.65 2.67 -15.11
CA ILE A 47 -27.23 3.68 -16.01
C ILE A 47 -28.59 3.19 -16.54
N MET A 48 -28.67 1.94 -17.02
CA MET A 48 -29.91 1.36 -17.51
C MET A 48 -30.97 1.29 -16.40
N THR A 49 -30.57 0.93 -15.18
CA THR A 49 -31.45 0.89 -14.01
C THR A 49 -31.96 2.28 -13.65
N MET A 50 -31.12 3.31 -13.73
CA MET A 50 -31.54 4.69 -13.47
C MET A 50 -32.45 5.23 -14.57
N GLN A 51 -32.17 4.91 -15.84
CA GLN A 51 -33.03 5.30 -16.96
C GLN A 51 -34.41 4.67 -16.88
N SER A 52 -34.50 3.37 -16.56
CA SER A 52 -35.78 2.66 -16.41
C SER A 52 -36.59 3.13 -15.20
N ASN A 53 -35.93 3.47 -14.09
CA ASN A 53 -36.59 3.96 -12.88
C ASN A 53 -36.69 5.49 -12.80
N SER A 54 -36.24 6.21 -13.84
CA SER A 54 -36.06 7.68 -13.81
C SER A 54 -37.33 8.43 -13.38
N VAL A 55 -38.49 8.03 -13.92
CA VAL A 55 -39.79 8.65 -13.62
C VAL A 55 -40.20 8.38 -12.17
N HIS A 56 -40.02 7.15 -11.69
CA HIS A 56 -40.36 6.76 -10.32
C HIS A 56 -39.48 7.46 -9.29
N VAL A 57 -38.17 7.54 -9.54
CA VAL A 57 -37.22 8.27 -8.70
C VAL A 57 -37.56 9.76 -8.70
N SER A 58 -37.78 10.34 -9.88
CA SER A 58 -38.14 11.77 -10.01
C SER A 58 -39.44 12.11 -9.28
N ALA A 59 -40.47 11.27 -9.38
CA ALA A 59 -41.73 11.48 -8.68
C ALA A 59 -41.55 11.50 -7.15
N LYS A 60 -40.79 10.56 -6.59
CA LYS A 60 -40.47 10.55 -5.15
C LYS A 60 -39.63 11.75 -4.73
N VAL A 61 -38.65 12.14 -5.55
CA VAL A 61 -37.82 13.33 -5.31
C VAL A 61 -38.67 14.60 -5.32
N PHE A 62 -39.59 14.76 -6.26
CA PHE A 62 -40.46 15.94 -6.32
C PHE A 62 -41.43 16.01 -5.14
N GLN A 63 -41.91 14.85 -4.67
CA GLN A 63 -42.75 14.78 -3.48
C GLN A 63 -41.98 15.17 -2.21
N GLY A 64 -40.73 14.74 -2.07
CA GLY A 64 -39.92 15.01 -0.87
C GLY A 64 -39.18 16.36 -0.86
N CYS A 65 -38.72 16.81 -2.02
CA CYS A 65 -37.87 18.00 -2.18
C CYS A 65 -38.60 19.18 -2.83
N GLY A 66 -39.84 18.97 -3.30
CA GLY A 66 -40.59 19.94 -4.08
C GLY A 66 -40.39 19.78 -5.60
N GLN A 67 -41.36 20.26 -6.36
CA GLN A 67 -41.31 20.20 -7.82
C GLN A 67 -40.31 21.24 -8.35
N PRO A 68 -39.34 20.84 -9.18
CA PRO A 68 -38.36 21.78 -9.73
C PRO A 68 -39.08 22.81 -10.59
N THR A 69 -38.88 24.10 -10.30
CA THR A 69 -39.38 25.18 -11.15
C THR A 69 -38.63 25.12 -12.48
N PRO A 70 -39.32 24.90 -13.62
CA PRO A 70 -38.68 24.95 -14.92
C PRO A 70 -38.15 26.37 -15.12
N SER A 71 -36.84 26.55 -15.09
CA SER A 71 -36.22 27.84 -15.39
C SER A 71 -36.53 28.15 -16.84
N GLY A 72 -37.36 29.17 -17.11
CA GLY A 72 -37.75 29.59 -18.46
C GLY A 72 -36.59 30.08 -19.35
N ILE A 73 -35.39 30.21 -18.76
CA ILE A 73 -34.14 30.23 -19.51
C ILE A 73 -33.89 28.80 -19.93
N GLY A 74 -34.33 28.46 -21.14
CA GLY A 74 -33.94 27.24 -21.81
C GLY A 74 -32.42 27.14 -21.73
N ARG A 75 -31.91 26.32 -20.81
CA ARG A 75 -30.56 25.80 -20.95
C ARG A 75 -30.64 25.13 -22.31
N SER A 76 -29.96 25.71 -23.30
CA SER A 76 -29.59 25.01 -24.51
C SER A 76 -29.23 23.63 -24.00
N ALA A 77 -30.06 22.64 -24.33
CA ALA A 77 -29.63 21.28 -24.15
C ALA A 77 -28.28 21.31 -24.82
N ARG A 78 -27.19 21.16 -24.06
CA ARG A 78 -25.99 20.60 -24.65
C ARG A 78 -26.48 19.21 -25.01
N GLY A 79 -27.19 19.12 -26.15
CA GLY A 79 -27.48 17.89 -26.81
C GLY A 79 -26.15 17.22 -26.77
N ILE A 80 -26.13 16.07 -26.12
CA ILE A 80 -24.98 15.18 -26.10
C ILE A 80 -24.52 15.20 -27.55
N SER A 81 -23.40 15.89 -27.83
CA SER A 81 -22.99 16.05 -29.22
C SER A 81 -22.87 14.62 -29.73
N ASP A 82 -23.38 14.31 -30.93
CA ASP A 82 -23.34 12.94 -31.46
C ASP A 82 -21.92 12.33 -31.44
N VAL A 83 -20.89 13.18 -31.29
CA VAL A 83 -19.50 12.84 -30.97
C VAL A 83 -19.30 12.02 -29.69
N PHE A 84 -20.08 12.23 -28.62
CA PHE A 84 -19.99 11.47 -27.37
C PHE A 84 -20.62 10.07 -27.53
N SER A 85 -21.73 9.98 -28.27
CA SER A 85 -22.38 8.70 -28.62
C SER A 85 -21.48 7.80 -29.47
N ALA A 86 -20.66 8.37 -30.35
CA ALA A 86 -19.70 7.63 -31.17
C ALA A 86 -18.54 6.99 -30.39
N ARG A 87 -18.34 7.38 -29.11
CA ARG A 87 -17.28 6.81 -28.25
C ARG A 87 -17.74 5.58 -27.46
N PHE A 88 -19.06 5.35 -27.32
CA PHE A 88 -19.61 4.15 -26.71
C PHE A 88 -19.91 3.13 -27.82
N ARG A 89 -18.96 2.22 -28.05
CA ARG A 89 -19.26 1.02 -28.84
C ARG A 89 -20.26 0.15 -28.07
N PRO A 90 -21.26 -0.46 -28.73
CA PRO A 90 -22.03 -1.55 -28.14
C PRO A 90 -21.06 -2.61 -27.61
N TYR A 91 -21.24 -3.00 -26.34
CA TYR A 91 -20.46 -4.06 -25.72
C TYR A 91 -20.64 -5.35 -26.52
N THR A 92 -19.57 -5.83 -27.16
CA THR A 92 -19.52 -7.14 -27.82
C THR A 92 -19.01 -8.16 -26.80
N PRO A 93 -19.81 -9.16 -26.39
CA PRO A 93 -19.42 -10.16 -25.37
C PRO A 93 -18.12 -10.91 -25.68
N GLU A 94 -17.76 -11.01 -26.96
CA GLU A 94 -16.57 -11.71 -27.44
C GLU A 94 -15.25 -10.95 -27.24
N GLU A 95 -15.26 -9.63 -27.07
CA GLU A 95 -14.05 -8.85 -26.77
C GLU A 95 -13.81 -8.84 -25.25
N ARG A 96 -13.74 -10.04 -24.67
CA ARG A 96 -12.98 -10.21 -23.45
C ARG A 96 -11.56 -9.78 -23.80
N PRO A 97 -10.95 -8.80 -23.11
CA PRO A 97 -9.51 -8.70 -23.10
C PRO A 97 -9.04 -9.97 -22.39
N THR A 98 -8.92 -11.06 -23.14
CA THR A 98 -8.20 -12.23 -22.69
C THR A 98 -6.81 -11.68 -22.43
N THR A 99 -6.46 -11.64 -21.15
CA THR A 99 -5.19 -11.16 -20.63
C THR A 99 -4.09 -12.06 -21.18
N ALA A 100 -3.74 -11.86 -22.44
CA ALA A 100 -2.79 -12.67 -23.20
C ALA A 100 -1.33 -12.34 -22.85
N ALA A 101 -1.09 -11.50 -21.84
CA ALA A 101 0.22 -11.02 -21.42
C ALA A 101 0.56 -11.42 -19.96
N GLY A 102 0.61 -12.72 -19.69
CA GLY A 102 1.74 -13.32 -18.96
C GLY A 102 2.05 -12.94 -17.50
N THR A 103 1.23 -12.19 -16.78
CA THR A 103 1.36 -12.01 -15.30
C THR A 103 -0.01 -11.93 -14.63
N SER A 104 -0.87 -12.94 -14.83
CA SER A 104 -2.14 -12.99 -14.09
C SER A 104 -1.87 -12.98 -12.59
N LEU A 105 -2.62 -12.19 -11.82
CA LEU A 105 -2.50 -12.13 -10.36
C LEU A 105 -2.51 -13.52 -9.73
N GLU A 106 -3.29 -14.42 -10.30
CA GLU A 106 -3.33 -15.84 -9.95
C GLU A 106 -1.94 -16.52 -9.96
N ARG A 107 -1.13 -16.33 -11.01
CA ARG A 107 0.22 -16.92 -11.09
C ARG A 107 1.14 -16.35 -10.00
N LEU A 108 1.06 -15.04 -9.75
CA LEU A 108 1.83 -14.39 -8.70
C LEU A 108 1.43 -14.90 -7.31
N VAL A 109 0.12 -15.08 -7.08
CA VAL A 109 -0.41 -15.63 -5.83
C VAL A 109 0.06 -17.08 -5.63
N ILE A 110 0.08 -17.89 -6.68
CA ILE A 110 0.60 -19.27 -6.64
C ILE A 110 2.10 -19.28 -6.28
N ASP A 111 2.92 -18.47 -6.96
CA ASP A 111 4.36 -18.40 -6.71
C ASP A 111 4.65 -17.93 -5.27
N ILE A 112 3.96 -16.89 -4.80
CA ILE A 112 4.07 -16.44 -3.41
C ILE A 112 3.67 -17.56 -2.44
N LYS A 113 2.58 -18.30 -2.68
CA LYS A 113 2.19 -19.43 -1.82
C LYS A 113 3.28 -20.49 -1.76
N GLU A 114 3.92 -20.81 -2.88
CA GLU A 114 5.02 -21.77 -2.94
C GLU A 114 6.23 -21.29 -2.14
N LYS A 115 6.68 -20.04 -2.36
CA LYS A 115 7.79 -19.44 -1.61
C LYS A 115 7.52 -19.29 -0.12
N LEU A 116 6.28 -19.02 0.27
CA LEU A 116 5.86 -19.04 1.66
C LEU A 116 5.87 -20.45 2.27
N ARG A 117 5.63 -21.49 1.47
CA ARG A 117 5.75 -22.88 1.93
C ARG A 117 7.20 -23.28 2.14
N GLU A 118 8.09 -22.93 1.21
CA GLU A 118 9.55 -23.16 1.31
C GLU A 118 10.14 -22.49 2.57
N SER A 119 9.73 -21.24 2.87
CA SER A 119 10.23 -20.49 4.02
C SER A 119 9.71 -20.94 5.39
N LYS A 120 8.84 -21.97 5.48
CA LYS A 120 8.23 -22.44 6.74
C LYS A 120 9.24 -22.70 7.86
N LYS A 121 10.39 -23.26 7.49
CA LYS A 121 11.42 -23.71 8.43
C LYS A 121 12.67 -22.83 8.39
N PHE A 122 12.60 -21.65 7.78
CA PHE A 122 13.76 -20.78 7.59
C PHE A 122 14.56 -20.55 8.87
N TRP A 123 13.91 -20.14 9.96
CA TRP A 123 14.59 -19.87 11.23
C TRP A 123 15.03 -21.12 12.00
N SER A 124 14.35 -22.26 11.82
CA SER A 124 14.71 -23.52 12.50
C SER A 124 15.84 -24.26 11.81
N ASN A 125 15.84 -24.24 10.47
CA ASN A 125 16.82 -24.94 9.66
C ASN A 125 18.10 -24.13 9.46
N LEU A 126 18.13 -22.84 9.84
CA LEU A 126 19.29 -21.98 9.64
C LEU A 126 20.61 -22.58 10.18
N PRO A 127 20.67 -23.15 11.41
CA PRO A 127 21.89 -23.80 11.88
C PRO A 127 22.31 -24.99 11.00
N ASP A 128 21.35 -25.87 10.67
CA ASP A 128 21.60 -27.05 9.83
C ASP A 128 22.07 -26.67 8.43
N ASP A 129 21.45 -25.65 7.82
CA ASP A 129 21.80 -25.14 6.49
C ASP A 129 23.22 -24.54 6.45
N ILE A 130 23.63 -23.85 7.53
CA ILE A 130 25.00 -23.32 7.66
C ILE A 130 26.00 -24.47 7.82
N CYS A 131 25.70 -25.46 8.67
CA CYS A 131 26.55 -26.63 8.89
C CYS A 131 26.71 -27.48 7.62
N ALA A 132 25.62 -27.70 6.87
CA ALA A 132 25.63 -28.44 5.61
C ALA A 132 26.43 -27.72 4.53
N LYS A 133 26.23 -26.40 4.36
CA LYS A 133 26.99 -25.59 3.38
C LYS A 133 28.47 -25.51 3.69
N GLY A 134 28.82 -25.42 4.98
CA GLY A 134 30.21 -25.41 5.42
C GLY A 134 30.92 -26.77 5.30
N LYS A 135 30.21 -27.82 4.86
CA LYS A 135 30.69 -29.22 4.88
C LYS A 135 31.25 -29.60 6.25
N LEU A 136 30.61 -29.11 7.31
CA LEU A 136 30.97 -29.35 8.71
C LEU A 136 30.38 -30.68 9.23
N THR A 137 29.65 -31.38 8.37
CA THR A 137 29.04 -32.68 8.66
C THR A 137 29.93 -33.79 8.09
N GLU A 138 30.48 -34.63 8.95
CA GLU A 138 31.11 -35.90 8.55
C GLU A 138 30.07 -37.03 8.57
N SER A 139 30.19 -37.97 7.63
CA SER A 139 29.28 -39.13 7.57
C SER A 139 29.59 -40.17 8.64
N ASP A 140 30.83 -40.21 9.11
CA ASP A 140 31.28 -41.09 10.17
C ASP A 140 31.37 -40.30 11.48
N GLU A 141 30.48 -40.63 12.43
CA GLU A 141 30.40 -39.95 13.73
C GLU A 141 31.70 -40.07 14.53
N ASP A 142 32.49 -41.12 14.30
CA ASP A 142 33.74 -41.37 15.03
C ASP A 142 34.95 -40.63 14.43
N GLN A 143 34.79 -40.04 13.25
CA GLN A 143 35.85 -39.30 12.56
C GLN A 143 35.63 -37.78 12.55
N CYS A 144 34.60 -37.30 13.24
CA CYS A 144 34.32 -35.88 13.41
C CYS A 144 35.27 -35.23 14.43
N TRP A 145 35.49 -33.92 14.34
CA TRP A 145 36.24 -33.15 15.33
C TRP A 145 35.28 -32.57 16.38
N ASN A 146 35.44 -32.94 17.65
CA ASN A 146 34.56 -32.53 18.76
C ASN A 146 35.16 -31.44 19.67
N SER A 147 35.99 -30.55 19.11
CA SER A 147 36.72 -29.48 19.81
C SER A 147 37.92 -29.93 20.67
N HIS A 148 37.97 -31.20 21.11
CA HIS A 148 39.10 -31.73 21.89
C HIS A 148 39.91 -32.79 21.12
N THR A 149 39.21 -33.71 20.46
CA THR A 149 39.81 -34.88 19.79
C THR A 149 39.02 -35.24 18.54
N LYS A 150 39.60 -36.09 17.70
CA LYS A 150 38.84 -36.77 16.66
C LYS A 150 38.01 -37.89 17.31
N GLY A 151 36.70 -37.80 17.21
CA GLY A 151 35.78 -38.73 17.87
C GLY A 151 34.36 -38.18 17.94
N ARG A 152 33.47 -39.03 18.48
CA ARG A 152 32.06 -38.72 18.59
C ARG A 152 31.77 -37.50 19.47
N TYR A 153 30.79 -36.71 19.06
CA TYR A 153 30.21 -35.64 19.88
C TYR A 153 29.08 -36.22 20.75
N PHE A 154 29.23 -36.15 22.06
CA PHE A 154 28.29 -36.72 23.03
C PHE A 154 27.16 -35.78 23.48
N PRO A 155 27.37 -34.45 23.63
CA PRO A 155 26.28 -33.58 24.06
C PRO A 155 25.10 -33.58 23.09
N GLU A 156 23.88 -33.54 23.62
CA GLU A 156 22.67 -33.43 22.80
C GLU A 156 22.55 -32.03 22.19
N VAL A 157 21.99 -31.96 20.97
CA VAL A 157 21.71 -30.68 20.32
C VAL A 157 20.70 -29.89 21.16
N VAL A 158 21.14 -28.73 21.62
CA VAL A 158 20.33 -27.84 22.44
C VAL A 158 19.09 -27.37 21.67
N LYS A 159 17.93 -27.39 22.34
CA LYS A 159 16.67 -26.94 21.74
C LYS A 159 16.73 -25.48 21.29
N GLU A 160 15.95 -25.17 20.26
CA GLU A 160 15.85 -23.81 19.71
C GLU A 160 15.34 -22.79 20.73
N GLY A 161 15.69 -21.51 20.54
CA GLY A 161 15.23 -20.40 21.37
C GLY A 161 16.26 -19.98 22.42
N LEU A 162 16.41 -18.69 22.66
CA LEU A 162 17.46 -18.12 23.51
C LEU A 162 17.39 -18.60 24.98
N THR A 163 16.23 -18.96 25.55
CA THR A 163 16.14 -19.49 26.92
C THR A 163 16.69 -20.89 27.05
N ASN A 164 16.59 -21.68 25.97
CA ASN A 164 17.11 -23.05 25.98
C ASN A 164 18.64 -23.08 25.86
N GLN A 165 19.25 -21.95 25.50
CA GLN A 165 20.70 -21.81 25.38
C GLN A 165 21.40 -21.56 26.72
N VAL A 166 20.67 -21.39 27.82
CA VAL A 166 21.26 -21.18 29.16
C VAL A 166 22.18 -22.32 29.60
N ASN A 167 21.89 -23.55 29.15
CA ASN A 167 22.67 -24.75 29.44
C ASN A 167 23.43 -25.23 28.19
N ASN A 168 23.74 -24.34 27.24
CA ASN A 168 24.48 -24.74 26.05
C ASN A 168 25.95 -25.07 26.44
N PRO A 169 26.44 -26.30 26.19
CA PRO A 169 27.79 -26.69 26.56
C PRO A 169 28.88 -25.97 25.75
N GLU A 170 28.57 -25.47 24.56
CA GLU A 170 29.55 -24.91 23.62
C GLU A 170 29.71 -23.39 23.72
N VAL A 171 28.66 -22.68 24.17
CA VAL A 171 28.64 -21.21 24.20
C VAL A 171 27.85 -20.72 25.41
N ASP A 172 28.47 -19.87 26.21
CA ASP A 172 27.76 -19.13 27.26
C ASP A 172 26.95 -17.98 26.65
N VAL A 173 25.65 -17.96 26.93
CA VAL A 173 24.70 -17.02 26.32
C VAL A 173 23.96 -16.27 27.41
N ASP A 174 24.14 -14.95 27.46
CA ASP A 174 23.38 -14.07 28.35
C ASP A 174 21.92 -13.94 27.88
N ILE A 175 21.04 -14.72 28.50
CA ILE A 175 19.60 -14.72 28.21
C ILE A 175 18.86 -13.48 28.73
N THR A 176 19.49 -12.70 29.61
CA THR A 176 18.84 -11.55 30.29
C THR A 176 18.84 -10.29 29.43
N ARG A 177 19.74 -10.21 28.46
CA ARG A 177 19.88 -9.07 27.54
C ARG A 177 19.55 -9.51 26.11
N PRO A 178 18.26 -9.68 25.79
CA PRO A 178 17.89 -10.03 24.43
C PRO A 178 18.11 -8.86 23.47
N ASP A 179 18.44 -9.20 22.23
CA ASP A 179 18.67 -8.24 21.16
C ASP A 179 17.43 -7.35 20.90
N THR A 180 17.63 -6.02 20.92
CA THR A 180 16.59 -5.01 20.76
C THR A 180 16.07 -4.93 19.33
N LEU A 181 16.93 -5.11 18.33
CA LEU A 181 16.57 -5.11 16.91
C LEU A 181 15.70 -6.33 16.59
N ILE A 182 16.05 -7.51 17.10
CA ILE A 182 15.23 -8.72 16.94
C ILE A 182 13.86 -8.51 17.61
N ARG A 183 13.81 -7.85 18.77
CA ARG A 183 12.54 -7.52 19.44
C ARG A 183 11.66 -6.59 18.60
N GLN A 184 12.26 -5.58 17.98
CA GLN A 184 11.56 -4.66 17.07
C GLN A 184 10.98 -5.41 15.86
N GLN A 185 11.77 -6.29 15.23
CA GLN A 185 11.29 -7.09 14.10
C GLN A 185 10.15 -8.05 14.49
N ILE A 186 10.20 -8.63 15.69
CA ILE A 186 9.08 -9.43 16.24
C ILE A 186 7.80 -8.58 16.35
N MET A 187 7.91 -7.35 16.86
CA MET A 187 6.76 -6.45 16.98
C MET A 187 6.21 -6.04 15.61
N ALA A 188 7.08 -5.70 14.65
CA ALA A 188 6.68 -5.40 13.28
C ALA A 188 5.92 -6.57 12.63
N LEU A 189 6.44 -7.79 12.77
CA LEU A 189 5.77 -9.00 12.28
C LEU A 189 4.40 -9.22 12.94
N ARG A 190 4.25 -8.94 14.24
CA ARG A 190 2.93 -9.03 14.93
C ARG A 190 1.94 -8.03 14.37
N VAL A 191 2.35 -6.77 14.19
CA VAL A 191 1.50 -5.71 13.63
C VAL A 191 1.05 -6.10 12.22
N MET A 192 1.98 -6.51 11.37
CA MET A 192 1.67 -6.94 10.00
C MET A 192 0.76 -8.16 9.97
N THR A 193 0.96 -9.13 10.86
CA THR A 193 0.08 -10.30 10.98
C THR A 193 -1.34 -9.89 11.35
N ASN A 194 -1.52 -8.94 12.27
CA ASN A 194 -2.84 -8.43 12.63
C ASN A 194 -3.49 -7.67 11.47
N LYS A 195 -2.73 -6.86 10.73
CA LYS A 195 -3.21 -6.21 9.50
C LYS A 195 -3.69 -7.26 8.48
N LEU A 196 -2.90 -8.31 8.23
CA LEU A 196 -3.28 -9.39 7.31
C LEU A 196 -4.54 -10.14 7.78
N LYS A 197 -4.69 -10.39 9.08
CA LYS A 197 -5.92 -10.98 9.63
C LYS A 197 -7.13 -10.08 9.44
N ASN A 198 -6.96 -8.77 9.62
CA ASN A 198 -8.03 -7.80 9.36
C ASN A 198 -8.40 -7.74 7.87
N ALA A 199 -7.41 -7.72 6.95
CA ALA A 199 -7.65 -7.85 5.51
C ALA A 199 -8.43 -9.12 5.19
N TYR A 200 -7.99 -10.24 5.76
CA TYR A 200 -8.64 -11.53 5.57
C TYR A 200 -10.08 -11.54 6.08
N ASN A 201 -10.45 -10.73 7.08
CA ASN A 201 -11.83 -10.61 7.56
C ASN A 201 -12.64 -9.54 6.82
N GLY A 202 -11.99 -8.70 5.99
CA GLY A 202 -12.65 -7.56 5.33
C GLY A 202 -12.81 -6.33 6.23
N ASN A 203 -12.06 -6.26 7.34
CA ASN A 203 -12.04 -5.08 8.20
C ASN A 203 -11.10 -4.02 7.63
N ASP A 204 -11.47 -2.75 7.75
CA ASP A 204 -10.62 -1.63 7.31
C ASP A 204 -9.25 -1.67 8.02
N ILE A 205 -8.21 -1.61 7.20
CA ILE A 205 -6.84 -1.45 7.67
C ILE A 205 -6.53 0.02 7.49
N TYR A 206 -6.59 0.79 8.58
CA TYR A 206 -6.11 2.17 8.53
C TYR A 206 -4.61 2.14 8.24
N PHE A 207 -4.23 2.56 7.04
CA PHE A 207 -2.83 2.78 6.66
C PHE A 207 -2.37 4.09 7.31
N GLN A 208 -2.10 4.06 8.61
CA GLN A 208 -1.62 5.21 9.37
C GLN A 208 -0.15 5.58 9.05
N ASP A 209 0.32 5.27 7.84
CA ASP A 209 1.74 5.42 7.44
C ASP A 209 1.89 5.90 5.99
N SER A 210 0.99 6.77 5.52
CA SER A 210 1.15 7.43 4.21
C SER A 210 0.87 8.93 4.23
N SER A 211 0.77 9.52 5.41
CA SER A 211 0.80 10.96 5.63
C SER A 211 1.12 11.23 7.10
N ASP A 212 2.07 12.13 7.33
CA ASP A 212 2.39 12.79 8.61
C ASP A 212 3.65 12.34 9.36
N GLU A 213 4.78 12.31 8.64
CA GLU A 213 6.01 12.91 9.16
C GLU A 213 5.79 14.44 9.30
N GLY A 214 5.04 14.85 10.32
CA GLY A 214 4.73 16.28 10.50
C GLY A 214 3.57 16.59 11.42
N SER A 215 3.62 16.20 12.70
CA SER A 215 2.88 16.89 13.77
C SER A 215 3.39 16.52 15.17
N SER A 216 4.49 17.16 15.56
CA SER A 216 4.73 17.46 16.97
C SER A 216 3.83 18.64 17.35
N SER A 217 2.94 18.39 18.30
CA SER A 217 1.98 19.35 18.84
C SER A 217 2.67 20.53 19.52
N GLY A 218 2.35 21.75 19.05
CA GLY A 218 2.64 23.00 19.75
C GLY A 218 1.42 23.91 19.68
N SER A 219 0.50 23.81 20.65
CA SER A 219 -0.56 24.79 20.85
C SER A 219 -0.54 25.24 22.31
N GLY A 220 0.16 26.34 22.56
CA GLY A 220 0.07 27.13 23.78
C GLY A 220 -0.37 28.53 23.40
N SER A 221 -1.67 28.78 23.37
CA SER A 221 -2.20 30.15 23.39
C SER A 221 -2.89 30.36 24.73
N GLY A 222 -2.25 31.14 25.60
CA GLY A 222 -2.83 31.59 26.85
C GLY A 222 -3.98 32.55 26.58
N CYS A 223 -5.19 32.15 26.97
CA CYS A 223 -6.27 33.10 27.23
C CYS A 223 -6.52 33.06 28.74
N SER A 224 -6.24 34.20 29.38
CA SER A 224 -6.63 34.43 30.76
C SER A 224 -7.98 35.12 30.77
N ASP A 225 -8.81 34.62 31.67
CA ASP A 225 -10.03 35.19 32.23
C ASP A 225 -11.33 35.20 31.39
N GLY A 226 -12.34 34.54 31.99
CA GLY A 226 -13.78 34.72 31.78
C GLY A 226 -14.36 34.66 30.36
N CYS A 227 -14.81 33.48 29.91
CA CYS A 227 -15.95 33.43 29.00
C CYS A 227 -16.80 32.18 29.22
N THR A 228 -18.01 32.41 29.71
CA THR A 228 -19.09 31.44 29.94
C THR A 228 -19.57 30.83 28.64
N THR A 229 -19.80 29.52 28.64
CA THR A 229 -20.37 28.77 27.53
C THR A 229 -21.85 29.12 27.33
N GLU A 230 -22.17 30.00 26.39
CA GLU A 230 -23.51 30.04 25.78
C GLU A 230 -23.45 29.43 24.37
N PHE A 231 -24.26 28.40 24.16
CA PHE A 231 -24.49 27.76 22.88
C PHE A 231 -25.35 28.68 22.00
N VAL A 232 -24.75 29.28 20.96
CA VAL A 232 -25.51 29.95 19.90
C VAL A 232 -25.62 28.99 18.71
N PHE A 233 -26.83 28.48 18.48
CA PHE A 233 -27.20 27.77 17.27
C PHE A 233 -27.35 28.78 16.13
N VAL A 234 -26.47 28.74 15.13
CA VAL A 234 -26.65 29.51 13.88
C VAL A 234 -26.99 28.53 12.77
N GLY A 235 -28.28 28.54 12.38
CA GLY A 235 -28.80 27.84 11.23
C GLY A 235 -28.28 28.45 9.93
N THR A 236 -28.17 27.58 8.91
CA THR A 236 -27.74 27.89 7.55
C THR A 236 -28.73 28.83 6.86
N GLU A 237 -28.28 30.01 6.43
CA GLU A 237 -28.98 30.81 5.43
C GLU A 237 -28.35 30.66 4.04
N ALA A 238 -29.23 30.54 3.04
CA ALA A 238 -28.92 30.39 1.63
C ALA A 238 -28.38 31.70 1.01
N PRO A 239 -27.59 31.64 -0.08
CA PRO A 239 -26.98 32.83 -0.65
C PRO A 239 -28.01 33.68 -1.41
N VAL A 240 -28.02 34.97 -1.09
CA VAL A 240 -28.81 36.01 -1.76
C VAL A 240 -28.25 36.25 -3.16
N ILE A 241 -29.11 36.18 -4.17
CA ILE A 241 -28.85 36.52 -5.57
C ILE A 241 -28.75 38.06 -5.67
N GLY A 242 -27.56 38.56 -5.98
CA GLY A 242 -27.27 39.97 -6.28
C GLY A 242 -26.77 40.13 -7.71
N ALA A 243 -27.31 41.13 -8.39
CA ALA A 243 -27.35 41.28 -9.83
C ALA A 243 -26.02 41.67 -10.52
N ASP A 244 -26.00 41.35 -11.82
CA ASP A 244 -25.08 41.72 -12.89
C ASP A 244 -24.61 43.19 -12.88
N ARG A 245 -23.30 43.40 -13.02
CA ARG A 245 -22.70 44.61 -13.60
C ARG A 245 -21.47 44.25 -14.43
N SER A 246 -21.71 43.90 -15.69
CA SER A 246 -20.70 43.98 -16.74
C SER A 246 -20.37 45.44 -17.09
N ASN A 247 -19.09 45.64 -17.43
CA ASN A 247 -18.51 46.73 -18.21
C ASN A 247 -18.39 48.12 -17.57
N GLU A 248 -17.21 48.41 -17.02
CA GLU A 248 -16.60 49.72 -17.19
C GLU A 248 -15.09 49.63 -17.49
N ARG A 249 -14.80 49.94 -18.76
CA ARG A 249 -13.62 50.63 -19.30
C ARG A 249 -12.22 50.11 -18.95
N ALA A 250 -11.67 49.46 -19.98
CA ALA A 250 -10.42 49.87 -20.61
C ALA A 250 -9.99 51.32 -20.31
N ALA A 251 -8.95 51.49 -19.50
CA ALA A 251 -7.95 52.56 -19.55
C ALA A 251 -6.91 52.35 -18.45
N ALA A 252 -5.98 51.41 -18.63
CA ALA A 252 -4.71 51.39 -17.88
C ALA A 252 -3.64 50.68 -18.72
N ALA A 253 -3.36 51.23 -19.90
CA ALA A 253 -2.10 50.99 -20.58
C ALA A 253 -1.05 51.90 -19.93
N ALA A 254 -0.23 51.37 -19.02
CA ALA A 254 1.16 51.78 -18.83
C ALA A 254 1.81 50.97 -17.69
N ALA A 255 3.05 50.55 -17.93
CA ALA A 255 4.04 50.04 -17.00
C ALA A 255 3.91 48.56 -16.54
N GLY A 256 4.87 47.73 -17.01
CA GLY A 256 5.13 46.42 -16.43
C GLY A 256 5.73 45.39 -17.39
N LYS A 257 6.92 45.66 -17.96
CA LYS A 257 7.71 44.62 -18.64
C LYS A 257 8.38 43.73 -17.59
N SER A 258 7.92 42.50 -17.40
CA SER A 258 8.65 41.43 -16.69
C SER A 258 9.25 40.45 -17.69
N PHE A 259 10.58 40.40 -17.75
CA PHE A 259 11.35 39.45 -18.55
C PHE A 259 11.41 38.10 -17.81
N SER A 260 10.83 37.04 -18.38
CA SER A 260 11.11 35.66 -17.96
C SER A 260 12.40 35.17 -18.63
N ARG A 261 13.44 34.89 -17.85
CA ARG A 261 14.74 34.37 -18.33
C ARG A 261 14.77 32.85 -18.08
N GLY A 262 14.40 32.07 -19.10
CA GLY A 262 14.63 30.62 -19.12
C GLY A 262 16.11 30.30 -19.41
N PRO A 263 16.62 29.13 -18.98
CA PRO A 263 18.04 28.79 -19.12
C PRO A 263 18.42 28.49 -20.57
N SER A 264 19.53 29.07 -21.02
CA SER A 264 20.07 28.90 -22.37
C SER A 264 20.61 27.48 -22.59
N LEU A 265 20.10 26.81 -23.64
CA LEU A 265 20.50 25.49 -24.14
C LEU A 265 22.00 25.35 -24.49
N LEU A 266 22.75 26.45 -24.53
CA LEU A 266 24.18 26.46 -24.86
C LEU A 266 25.09 26.01 -23.70
N LEU A 267 24.62 26.04 -22.44
CA LEU A 267 25.41 25.58 -21.28
C LEU A 267 25.32 24.07 -21.04
N VAL A 268 24.29 23.40 -21.55
CA VAL A 268 24.10 21.94 -21.38
C VAL A 268 25.00 21.14 -22.33
N LEU A 269 25.30 21.67 -23.52
CA LEU A 269 26.16 20.97 -24.49
C LEU A 269 27.65 21.04 -24.14
N ALA A 270 28.11 22.03 -23.37
CA ALA A 270 29.50 22.13 -22.94
C ALA A 270 29.89 21.12 -21.84
N ALA A 271 28.92 20.63 -21.05
CA ALA A 271 29.18 19.73 -19.93
C ALA A 271 29.40 18.26 -20.35
N LEU A 272 29.00 17.86 -21.57
CA LEU A 272 29.10 16.47 -22.04
C LEU A 272 30.34 16.18 -22.91
N ALA A 273 31.10 17.20 -23.34
CA ALA A 273 32.29 17.01 -24.16
C ALA A 273 33.59 16.79 -23.35
N LEU A 274 33.63 17.23 -22.09
CA LEU A 274 34.80 17.11 -21.22
C LEU A 274 35.11 15.67 -20.70
N PRO A 275 34.14 14.77 -20.43
CA PRO A 275 34.48 13.42 -19.97
C PRO A 275 34.91 12.48 -21.11
N LEU A 276 34.55 12.76 -22.38
CA LEU A 276 34.97 11.93 -23.52
C LEU A 276 36.45 12.12 -23.88
N TRP A 277 36.96 13.36 -23.80
CA TRP A 277 38.38 13.65 -24.05
C TRP A 277 39.30 13.08 -22.95
N ALA A 278 38.82 13.03 -21.70
CA ALA A 278 39.55 12.43 -20.58
C ALA A 278 39.63 10.89 -20.66
N MET A 279 38.71 10.22 -21.36
CA MET A 279 38.73 8.77 -21.54
C MET A 279 39.60 8.31 -22.71
N GLN A 280 39.81 9.14 -23.74
CA GLN A 280 40.68 8.78 -24.88
C GLN A 280 42.18 8.94 -24.62
N THR A 281 42.59 9.72 -23.61
CA THR A 281 44.01 9.92 -23.27
C THR A 281 44.54 8.92 -22.24
N ARG A 282 43.68 8.04 -21.69
CA ARG A 282 44.06 7.02 -20.70
C ARG A 282 44.19 5.60 -21.29
N TRP A 283 43.98 5.44 -22.59
CA TRP A 283 44.11 4.16 -23.32
C TRP A 283 45.04 4.26 -24.54
N ARG A 284 46.06 5.12 -24.46
CA ARG A 284 47.29 5.03 -25.26
C ARG A 284 48.49 4.98 -24.32
#